data_AF-A0A1F7JUQ1-F1
#
_entry.id   AF-A0A1F7JUQ1-F1
#
_cell.length_a   1.000
_cell.length_b   1.000
_cell.length_c   1.000
_cell.angle_alpha   90.00
_cell.angle_beta   90.00
_cell.angle_gamma   90.00
#
_symmetry.space_group_name_H-M   'P 1'
#
loop_
_entity.id
_entity.type
_entity.pdbx_description
1 polymer ?
#
loop_
_entity_poly.entity_id
_entity_poly.type
_entity_poly.pdbx_seq_one_letter_code
_entity_poly.pdbx_strand_id
1 'polypeptide(L)' 'MSITEDVLENDRYKSQIEQLDNETLKTVFDNHYIALEYARKAIEQVDPEKRNDVEYLEVVANGMQQLAKAILEERSKN' A
#
# COMPACT_ATOMS: atom_id res chain seq x y z
N MET A 1 12.18 10.74 9.77
CA MET A 1 11.04 10.31 8.96
C MET A 1 11.58 9.46 7.85
N SER A 2 11.20 8.18 7.82
CA SER A 2 11.44 7.31 6.67
C SER A 2 10.46 7.70 5.56
N ILE A 3 10.87 7.63 4.29
CA ILE A 3 9.97 7.85 3.14
C ILE A 3 8.76 6.89 3.22
N THR A 4 8.94 5.71 3.83
CA THR A 4 7.86 4.76 4.10
C THR A 4 6.82 5.32 5.07
N GLU A 5 7.24 6.04 6.13
CA GLU A 5 6.31 6.63 7.09
C GLU A 5 5.49 7.76 6.45
N ASP A 6 6.12 8.61 5.65
CA ASP A 6 5.44 9.73 4.97
C ASP A 6 4.39 9.24 3.95
N VAL A 7 4.62 8.09 3.32
CA VAL A 7 3.64 7.45 2.43
C VAL A 7 2.49 6.83 3.23
N LEU A 8 2.78 6.22 4.38
CA LEU A 8 1.79 5.62 5.27
C LEU A 8 0.88 6.68 5.93
N GLU A 9 1.39 7.89 6.13
CA GLU A 9 0.64 9.04 6.65
C GLU A 9 -0.20 9.75 5.59
N ASN A 10 0.00 9.45 4.30
CA ASN A 10 -0.86 9.99 3.26
C ASN A 10 -2.18 9.23 3.24
N ASP A 11 -3.21 9.83 3.85
CA ASP A 11 -4.57 9.32 4.01
C ASP A 11 -5.17 8.73 2.72
N ARG A 12 -4.73 9.20 1.54
CA ARG A 12 -5.22 8.71 0.25
C ARG A 12 -4.75 7.29 -0.06
N TYR A 13 -3.50 6.92 0.25
CA TYR A 13 -3.00 5.56 0.02
C TYR A 13 -3.63 4.59 1.02
N LYS A 14 -3.73 5.02 2.28
CA LYS A 14 -4.34 4.26 3.36
C LYS A 14 -5.81 3.92 3.09
N SER A 15 -6.61 4.92 2.68
CA SER A 15 -8.03 4.75 2.37
C SER A 15 -8.29 3.70 1.28
N GLN A 16 -7.41 3.57 0.28
CA GLN A 16 -7.58 2.60 -0.80
C GLN A 16 -7.36 1.17 -0.32
N ILE A 17 -6.40 0.94 0.57
CA ILE A 17 -6.14 -0.40 1.11
C ILE A 17 -7.17 -0.79 2.17
N GLU A 18 -7.62 0.14 3.01
CA GLU A 18 -8.62 -0.15 4.05
C GLU A 18 -9.96 -0.64 3.50
N GLN A 19 -10.31 -0.27 2.27
CA GLN A 19 -11.54 -0.71 1.61
C GLN A 19 -11.43 -2.11 0.99
N LEU A 20 -10.24 -2.70 0.92
CA LEU A 20 -10.05 -4.03 0.36
C LEU A 20 -10.62 -5.10 1.29
N ASP A 21 -11.15 -6.16 0.70
CA ASP A 21 -11.58 -7.36 1.42
C ASP A 21 -10.37 -8.15 1.98
N ASN A 22 -10.62 -9.09 2.89
CA ASN A 22 -9.57 -9.84 3.57
C ASN A 22 -8.72 -10.72 2.61
N GLU A 23 -9.31 -11.25 1.54
CA GLU A 23 -8.60 -12.09 0.57
C GLU A 23 -7.64 -11.24 -0.27
N THR A 24 -8.09 -10.08 -0.70
CA THR A 24 -7.28 -9.11 -1.42
C THR A 24 -6.18 -8.54 -0.54
N LEU A 25 -6.48 -8.17 0.72
CA LEU A 25 -5.48 -7.72 1.68
C LEU A 25 -4.40 -8.79 1.90
N LYS A 26 -4.80 -10.05 2.04
CA LYS A 26 -3.87 -11.16 2.19
C LYS A 26 -2.98 -11.32 0.96
N THR A 27 -3.56 -11.19 -0.23
CA THR A 27 -2.81 -11.26 -1.50
C THR A 27 -1.81 -10.11 -1.62
N VAL A 28 -2.19 -8.88 -1.27
CA VAL A 28 -1.30 -7.71 -1.26
C VAL A 28 -0.17 -7.92 -0.26
N PHE A 29 -0.50 -8.35 0.96
CA PHE A 29 0.49 -8.63 2.00
C PHE A 29 1.49 -9.72 1.60
N ASP A 30 1.01 -10.86 1.11
CA ASP A 30 1.84 -12.04 0.81
C ASP A 30 2.62 -11.92 -0.52
N ASN A 31 2.19 -11.05 -1.44
CA ASN A 31 2.77 -10.94 -2.78
C ASN A 31 3.23 -9.51 -3.09
N HIS A 32 4.55 -9.29 -3.03
CA HIS A 32 5.16 -8.01 -3.31
C HIS A 32 4.90 -7.50 -4.75
N TYR A 33 4.84 -8.40 -5.74
CA TYR A 33 4.50 -8.00 -7.11
C TYR A 33 3.08 -7.42 -7.19
N ILE A 34 2.13 -7.99 -6.45
CA ILE A 34 0.77 -7.43 -6.38
C ILE A 34 0.79 -6.08 -5.65
N ALA A 35 1.55 -5.96 -4.55
CA ALA A 35 1.70 -4.69 -3.86
C ALA A 35 2.27 -3.58 -4.78
N LEU A 36 3.22 -3.91 -5.67
CA LEU A 36 3.75 -2.99 -6.68
C LEU A 36 2.69 -2.54 -7.70
N GLU A 37 1.82 -3.45 -8.15
CA GLU A 37 0.72 -3.10 -9.06
C GLU A 37 -0.29 -2.15 -8.40
N TYR A 38 -0.61 -2.38 -7.12
CA TYR A 38 -1.47 -1.47 -6.35
C TYR A 38 -0.79 -0.12 -6.09
N ALA A 39 0.50 -0.13 -5.73
CA ALA A 39 1.29 1.08 -5.54
C ALA A 39 1.31 1.92 -6.82
N ARG A 40 1.55 1.28 -7.98
CA ARG A 40 1.54 1.95 -9.28
C ARG A 40 0.21 2.59 -9.61
N LYS A 41 -0.91 1.89 -9.37
CA LYS A 41 -2.26 2.43 -9.59
C LYS A 41 -2.57 3.61 -8.68
N ALA A 42 -2.15 3.53 -7.42
CA ALA A 42 -2.41 4.59 -6.47
C ALA A 42 -1.55 5.83 -6.78
N ILE A 43 -0.27 5.64 -7.10
CA ILE A 43 0.63 6.72 -7.53
C ILE A 43 0.12 7.38 -8.81
N GLU A 44 -0.41 6.63 -9.77
CA GLU A 44 -1.01 7.18 -10.98
C GLU A 44 -2.18 8.16 -10.69
N GLN A 45 -2.89 7.98 -9.57
CA GLN A 45 -4.00 8.85 -9.16
C GLN A 45 -3.55 10.04 -8.31
N VAL A 46 -2.52 9.85 -7.48
CA VAL A 46 -2.10 10.84 -6.48
C VAL A 46 -0.92 11.67 -7.00
N ASP A 47 0.14 11.02 -7.50
CA ASP A 47 1.41 11.61 -7.92
C ASP A 47 1.90 11.00 -9.26
N PRO A 48 1.22 11.26 -10.39
CA PRO A 48 1.48 10.58 -11.66
C PRO A 48 2.91 10.79 -12.18
N GLU A 49 3.57 11.88 -11.80
CA GLU A 49 4.98 12.15 -12.11
C GLU A 49 5.96 11.15 -11.47
N LYS A 50 5.55 10.49 -10.39
CA LYS A 50 6.30 9.45 -9.68
C LYS A 50 5.98 8.03 -10.12
N ARG A 51 5.05 7.84 -11.08
CA ARG A 51 4.59 6.49 -11.52
C ARG A 51 5.71 5.57 -12.00
N ASN A 52 6.77 6.12 -12.57
CA ASN A 52 7.92 5.36 -13.10
C ASN A 52 9.16 5.45 -12.18
N ASP A 53 9.05 6.11 -11.04
CA ASP A 53 10.11 6.21 -10.04
C ASP A 53 10.15 4.88 -9.27
N VAL A 54 11.12 4.03 -9.61
CA VAL A 54 11.23 2.67 -9.07
C VAL A 54 11.41 2.69 -7.56
N GLU A 55 12.25 3.59 -7.04
CA GLU A 55 12.50 3.69 -5.60
C GLU A 55 11.24 4.13 -4.86
N TYR A 56 10.51 5.10 -5.43
CA TYR A 56 9.24 5.54 -4.85
C TYR A 56 8.16 4.44 -4.88
N LEU A 57 8.02 3.72 -6.00
CA LEU A 57 7.11 2.58 -6.13
C LEU A 57 7.39 1.49 -5.09
N GLU A 58 8.66 1.15 -4.88
CA GLU A 58 9.10 0.17 -3.88
C GLU A 58 8.73 0.62 -2.47
N VAL A 59 8.96 1.89 -2.14
CA VAL A 59 8.58 2.44 -0.83
C VAL A 59 7.07 2.35 -0.62
N VAL A 60 6.27 2.74 -1.62
CA VAL A 60 4.82 2.67 -1.53
C VAL A 60 4.33 1.23 -1.42
N ALA A 61 4.86 0.31 -2.23
CA ALA A 61 4.51 -1.11 -2.17
C ALA A 61 4.81 -1.73 -0.80
N ASN A 62 5.98 -1.43 -0.22
CA ASN A 62 6.34 -1.88 1.11
C ASN A 62 5.38 -1.32 2.19
N GLY A 63 5.05 -0.02 2.10
CA GLY A 63 4.04 0.59 2.98
C GLY A 63 2.67 -0.09 2.84
N MET A 64 2.26 -0.38 1.61
CA MET A 64 1.02 -1.08 1.31
C MET A 64 0.96 -2.48 1.93
N GLN A 65 2.05 -3.26 1.87
CA GLN A 65 2.12 -4.57 2.53
C GLN A 65 2.01 -4.47 4.05
N GLN A 66 2.67 -3.46 4.65
CA GLN A 66 2.59 -3.23 6.10
C GLN A 66 1.17 -2.84 6.54
N LEU A 67 0.50 -1.96 5.79
CA LEU A 67 -0.89 -1.59 6.04
C LEU A 67 -1.82 -2.80 5.91
N ALA A 68 -1.67 -3.57 4.83
CA ALA A 68 -2.49 -4.75 4.61
C ALA A 68 -2.37 -5.75 5.76
N LYS A 69 -1.15 -5.96 6.26
CA LYS A 69 -0.90 -6.77 7.46
C LYS A 69 -1.60 -6.20 8.69
N ALA A 70 -1.42 -4.91 8.97
CA ALA A 70 -1.98 -4.26 10.15
C ALA A 70 -3.53 -4.36 10.18
N ILE A 71 -4.18 -4.13 9.03
CA ILE A 71 -5.63 -4.22 8.90
C ILE A 71 -6.12 -5.67 9.08
N LEU A 72 -5.42 -6.65 8.51
CA LEU A 72 -5.76 -8.06 8.72
C LEU A 72 -5.66 -8.45 10.20
N GLU A 73 -4.60 -8.01 10.89
CA GLU A 73 -4.43 -8.25 12.32
C GLU A 73 -5.55 -7.59 13.14
N GLU A 74 -5.92 -6.35 12.82
CA GLU A 74 -7.01 -5.63 13.48
C GLU A 74 -8.37 -6.32 13.27
N ARG A 75 -8.68 -6.69 12.02
CA ARG A 75 -9.92 -7.41 11.67
C ARG A 75 -10.00 -8.81 12.27
N SER A 76 -8.86 -9.45 12.56
CA SER A 76 -8.84 -10.77 13.20
C SER A 76 -9.05 -10.73 14.72
N LYS A 77 -8.87 -9.55 15.33
CA LYS A 77 -9.04 -9.32 16.78
C LYS A 77 -10.46 -8.88 17.16
N ASN A 78 -11.24 -8.41 16.18
CA ASN A 78 -12.64 -8.01 16.32
C ASN A 78 -13.57 -9.13 15.83
#